data_AF-A0A920CF23-F1
#
_entry.id   AF-A0A920CF23-F1
#
_cell.length_a   1.000
_cell.length_b   1.000
_cell.length_c   1.000
_cell.angle_alpha   90.00
_cell.angle_beta   90.00
_cell.angle_gamma   90.00
#
_symmetry.space_group_name_H-M   'P 1'
#
loop_
_entity.id
_entity.type
_entity.pdbx_description
1 polymer ?
#
loop_
_entity_poly.entity_id
_entity_poly.type
_entity_poly.pdbx_seq_one_letter_code
_entity_poly.pdbx_strand_id
1 'polypeptide(L)'
;MRRKGVNYSKYGYIFTFPFVLAFLIFSLYPILYTAVIGFTDMKGLIPKPVHILDNPFQNFKDLIFENASFKKSLLNTGLLWIVNFIPQITLALLLTAWFTNKRLNIRGQGAFKVLLYMPNIITASTIAILFSTMFAYPMGPINSLVQMLGLSDAPIFFLQDKTTARGIVAFIQFWMWYGNTMIILVAGVMGINPALFESAAIDGANGWQTFFRITLPSLRTILLFTLITSMIGGLTMFDIPQLFLLGGPDDATLTTSMFIYGQAFKGSYLYNRAAAASMILFLIAAALSAVLFYVMRDRDAAQVKKAEKLYKKSLKATAAVEREV
;
A
#
# COMPACT_ATOMS: atom_id res chain seq x y z
N MET A 1 46.31 15.10 30.25
CA MET A 1 45.25 14.13 30.60
C MET A 1 44.13 14.19 29.55
N ARG A 2 44.05 13.20 28.65
CA ARG A 2 42.93 13.09 27.68
C ARG A 2 41.70 12.54 28.40
N ARG A 3 40.68 13.37 28.63
CA ARG A 3 39.37 12.91 29.14
C ARG A 3 38.79 11.92 28.12
N LYS A 4 38.72 10.64 28.49
CA LYS A 4 37.99 9.61 27.74
C LYS A 4 36.50 9.99 27.75
N GLY A 5 36.03 10.65 26.71
CA GLY A 5 34.60 10.87 26.50
C GLY A 5 33.89 9.53 26.39
N VAL A 6 32.78 9.37 27.11
CA VAL A 6 31.93 8.17 27.03
C VAL A 6 31.50 8.01 25.57
N ASN A 7 31.85 6.87 24.95
CA ASN A 7 31.49 6.62 23.57
C ASN A 7 30.03 6.16 23.50
N TYR A 8 29.12 7.13 23.35
CA TYR A 8 27.67 6.92 23.27
C TYR A 8 27.23 5.94 22.16
N SER A 9 28.08 5.68 21.15
CA SER A 9 27.78 4.71 20.11
C SER A 9 27.64 3.28 20.63
N LYS A 10 28.42 2.90 21.66
CA LYS A 10 28.34 1.56 22.27
C LYS A 10 26.97 1.28 22.87
N TYR A 11 26.42 2.28 23.58
CA TYR A 11 25.07 2.16 24.15
C TYR A 11 24.01 2.15 23.06
N GLY A 12 24.19 2.93 21.98
CA GLY A 12 23.34 2.86 20.80
C GLY A 12 23.24 1.44 20.22
N TYR A 13 24.36 0.75 20.05
CA TYR A 13 24.36 -0.64 19.56
C TYR A 13 23.63 -1.60 20.51
N ILE A 14 23.87 -1.48 21.83
CA ILE A 14 23.19 -2.30 22.84
C ILE A 14 21.67 -2.11 22.80
N PHE A 15 21.19 -0.87 22.65
CA PHE A 15 19.75 -0.60 22.55
C PHE A 15 19.14 -1.09 21.23
N THR A 16 19.89 -1.08 20.12
CA THR A 16 19.40 -1.61 18.83
C THR A 16 19.50 -3.13 18.73
N PHE A 17 20.33 -3.77 19.54
CA PHE A 17 20.64 -5.20 19.42
C PHE A 17 19.40 -6.11 19.52
N PRO A 18 18.48 -5.92 20.49
CA PRO A 18 17.25 -6.74 20.56
C PRO A 18 16.39 -6.64 19.30
N PHE A 19 16.26 -5.43 18.73
CA PHE A 19 15.52 -5.21 17.49
C PHE A 19 16.19 -5.92 16.31
N VAL A 20 17.51 -5.77 16.15
CA VAL A 20 18.27 -6.41 15.06
C VAL A 20 18.16 -7.93 15.16
N LEU A 21 18.29 -8.50 16.36
CA LEU A 21 18.17 -9.93 16.57
C LEU A 21 16.77 -10.44 16.20
N ALA A 22 15.72 -9.76 16.65
CA ALA A 22 14.34 -10.10 16.31
C ALA A 22 14.09 -9.99 14.79
N PHE A 23 14.58 -8.92 14.15
CA PHE A 23 14.48 -8.75 12.70
C PHE A 23 15.19 -9.87 11.93
N LEU A 24 16.40 -10.27 12.33
CA LEU A 24 17.14 -11.34 11.67
C LEU A 24 16.41 -12.67 11.75
N ILE A 25 15.90 -13.03 12.93
CA ILE A 25 15.28 -14.34 13.19
C ILE A 25 13.85 -14.41 12.62
N PHE A 26 13.03 -13.38 12.85
CA PHE A 26 11.59 -13.42 12.56
C PHE A 26 11.20 -12.73 11.25
N SER A 27 12.12 -11.99 10.61
CA SER A 27 11.84 -11.32 9.32
C SER A 27 12.80 -11.75 8.23
N LEU A 28 14.11 -11.55 8.41
CA LEU A 28 15.09 -11.81 7.34
C LEU A 28 15.22 -13.31 7.05
N TYR A 29 15.35 -14.15 8.08
CA TYR A 29 15.47 -15.59 7.89
C TYR A 29 14.27 -16.20 7.15
N PRO A 30 13.00 -15.96 7.54
CA PRO A 30 11.83 -16.48 6.80
C PRO A 30 11.76 -16.00 5.35
N ILE A 31 12.15 -14.75 5.06
CA ILE A 31 12.19 -14.22 3.70
C ILE A 31 13.23 -14.99 2.87
N LEU A 32 14.44 -15.16 3.39
CA LEU A 32 15.50 -15.91 2.71
C LEU A 32 15.12 -17.38 2.51
N TYR A 33 14.54 -18.00 3.54
CA TYR A 33 14.08 -19.38 3.48
C TYR A 33 12.95 -19.56 2.45
N THR A 34 11.99 -18.63 2.40
CA THR A 34 10.96 -18.59 1.36
C THR A 34 11.58 -18.45 -0.02
N ALA A 35 12.61 -17.59 -0.17
CA ALA A 35 13.30 -17.45 -1.44
C ALA A 35 13.94 -18.77 -1.88
N VAL A 36 14.60 -19.49 -0.97
CA VAL A 36 15.17 -20.82 -1.25
C VAL A 36 14.09 -21.81 -1.68
N ILE A 37 12.95 -21.87 -0.96
CA ILE A 37 11.84 -22.78 -1.30
C ILE A 37 11.34 -22.56 -2.73
N GLY A 38 11.33 -21.32 -3.22
CA GLY A 38 10.90 -20.99 -4.59
C GLY A 38 11.69 -21.72 -5.69
N PHE A 39 12.92 -22.15 -5.42
CA PHE A 39 13.78 -22.89 -6.37
C PHE A 39 13.81 -24.40 -6.11
N THR A 40 12.94 -24.91 -5.22
CA THR A 40 12.94 -26.31 -4.77
C THR A 40 11.70 -27.05 -5.25
N ASP A 41 11.66 -28.36 -5.04
CA ASP A 41 10.50 -29.22 -5.27
C ASP A 41 9.59 -29.39 -4.04
N MET A 42 9.81 -28.57 -2.99
CA MET A 42 9.14 -28.71 -1.69
C MET A 42 7.61 -28.61 -1.84
N LYS A 43 6.94 -29.74 -1.57
CA LYS A 43 5.49 -29.89 -1.62
C LYS A 43 5.00 -31.03 -0.73
N GLY A 44 3.73 -30.95 -0.33
CA GLY A 44 3.04 -31.98 0.45
C GLY A 44 3.15 -31.79 1.96
N LEU A 45 2.36 -32.56 2.70
CA LEU A 45 2.25 -32.47 4.16
C LEU A 45 3.49 -32.98 4.92
N ILE A 46 4.22 -33.90 4.32
CA ILE A 46 5.37 -34.54 4.95
C ILE A 46 6.63 -33.71 4.62
N PRO A 47 7.36 -33.23 5.63
CA PRO A 47 8.61 -32.50 5.41
C PRO A 47 9.60 -33.39 4.63
N LYS A 48 9.91 -32.98 3.40
CA LYS A 48 10.99 -33.58 2.63
C LYS A 48 12.27 -32.78 2.85
N PRO A 49 13.46 -33.40 2.76
CA PRO A 49 14.71 -32.67 2.66
C PRO A 49 14.65 -31.66 1.53
N VAL A 50 15.27 -30.49 1.73
CA VAL A 50 15.31 -29.45 0.71
C VAL A 50 16.09 -29.96 -0.49
N HIS A 51 15.41 -30.11 -1.63
CA HIS A 51 16.02 -30.48 -2.90
C HIS A 51 15.81 -29.36 -3.91
N ILE A 52 16.91 -28.82 -4.43
CA ILE A 52 16.90 -27.78 -5.46
C ILE A 52 16.58 -28.45 -6.79
N LEU A 53 15.66 -27.85 -7.56
CA LEU A 53 15.28 -28.34 -8.88
C LEU A 53 16.48 -28.31 -9.84
N ASP A 54 16.58 -29.31 -10.72
CA ASP A 54 17.57 -29.34 -11.80
C ASP A 54 17.47 -28.10 -12.70
N ASN A 55 16.24 -27.61 -12.90
CA ASN A 55 15.97 -26.30 -13.47
C ASN A 55 15.42 -25.35 -12.39
N PRO A 56 16.27 -24.51 -11.76
CA PRO A 56 15.87 -23.68 -10.62
C PRO A 56 14.68 -22.76 -10.90
N PHE A 57 14.53 -22.29 -12.14
CA PHE A 57 13.49 -21.33 -12.52
C PHE A 57 12.17 -21.97 -12.97
N GLN A 58 12.05 -23.30 -12.92
CA GLN A 58 10.88 -24.01 -13.41
C GLN A 58 9.59 -23.54 -12.73
N ASN A 59 9.55 -23.46 -11.40
CA ASN A 59 8.37 -22.99 -10.67
C ASN A 59 7.90 -21.59 -11.12
N PHE A 60 8.83 -20.70 -11.44
CA PHE A 60 8.53 -19.35 -11.92
C PHE A 60 7.98 -19.37 -13.34
N LYS A 61 8.59 -20.17 -14.23
CA LYS A 61 8.13 -20.34 -15.60
C LYS A 61 6.71 -20.92 -15.64
N ASP A 62 6.46 -21.98 -14.89
CA ASP A 62 5.16 -22.64 -14.82
C ASP A 62 4.08 -21.67 -14.32
N LEU A 63 4.39 -20.85 -13.31
CA LEU A 63 3.47 -19.81 -12.82
C LEU A 63 3.19 -18.73 -13.87
N ILE A 64 4.24 -18.16 -14.47
CA ILE A 64 4.11 -17.01 -15.37
C ILE A 64 3.50 -17.40 -16.71
N PHE A 65 3.78 -18.59 -17.23
CA PHE A 65 3.37 -18.96 -18.58
C PHE A 65 2.18 -19.93 -18.61
N GLU A 66 2.08 -20.85 -17.64
CA GLU A 66 1.14 -21.97 -17.71
C GLU A 66 -0.02 -21.84 -16.72
N ASN A 67 0.17 -21.13 -15.60
CA ASN A 67 -0.85 -21.03 -14.55
C ASN A 67 -1.86 -19.88 -14.80
N ALA A 68 -3.01 -20.22 -15.38
CA ALA A 68 -4.10 -19.28 -15.64
C ALA A 68 -4.68 -18.64 -14.36
N SER A 69 -4.78 -19.40 -13.26
CA SER A 69 -5.31 -18.90 -11.98
C SER A 69 -4.38 -17.85 -11.37
N PHE A 70 -3.07 -18.05 -11.42
CA PHE A 70 -2.09 -17.06 -10.98
C PHE A 70 -2.20 -15.75 -11.77
N LYS A 71 -2.23 -15.82 -13.11
CA LYS A 71 -2.44 -14.65 -13.98
C LYS A 71 -3.74 -13.92 -13.66
N LYS A 72 -4.84 -14.66 -13.49
CA LYS A 72 -6.15 -14.11 -13.11
C LYS A 72 -6.06 -13.40 -11.76
N SER A 73 -5.39 -14.00 -10.77
CA SER A 73 -5.22 -13.42 -9.44
C SER A 73 -4.39 -12.13 -9.45
N LEU A 74 -3.33 -12.06 -10.26
CA LEU A 74 -2.52 -10.85 -10.46
C LEU A 74 -3.36 -9.73 -11.09
N LEU A 75 -4.10 -10.02 -12.15
CA LEU A 75 -4.96 -9.05 -12.83
C LEU A 75 -6.07 -8.54 -11.92
N ASN A 76 -6.73 -9.44 -11.18
CA ASN A 76 -7.75 -9.06 -10.19
C ASN A 76 -7.16 -8.18 -9.10
N THR A 77 -5.97 -8.49 -8.59
CA THR A 77 -5.30 -7.70 -7.54
C THR A 77 -5.04 -6.28 -8.03
N GLY A 78 -4.47 -6.13 -9.23
CA GLY A 78 -4.23 -4.82 -9.83
C GLY A 78 -5.53 -4.06 -10.10
N LEU A 79 -6.54 -4.72 -10.66
CA LEU A 79 -7.85 -4.12 -10.94
C LEU A 79 -8.54 -3.65 -9.66
N LEU A 80 -8.65 -4.51 -8.65
CA LEU A 80 -9.27 -4.16 -7.38
C LEU A 80 -8.51 -3.04 -6.69
N TRP A 81 -7.18 -3.05 -6.71
CA TRP A 81 -6.38 -1.97 -6.16
C TRP A 81 -6.64 -0.65 -6.87
N ILE A 82 -6.64 -0.61 -8.21
CA ILE A 82 -6.90 0.62 -8.98
C ILE A 82 -8.31 1.17 -8.70
N VAL A 83 -9.33 0.31 -8.77
CA VAL A 83 -10.73 0.69 -8.57
C VAL A 83 -10.99 1.18 -7.15
N ASN A 84 -10.30 0.63 -6.15
CA ASN A 84 -10.31 1.11 -4.77
C ASN A 84 -9.54 2.43 -4.61
N PHE A 85 -8.29 2.44 -5.09
CA PHE A 85 -7.31 3.45 -4.72
C PHE A 85 -7.61 4.82 -5.34
N ILE A 86 -8.10 4.86 -6.58
CA ILE A 86 -8.42 6.12 -7.25
C ILE A 86 -9.49 6.91 -6.48
N PRO A 87 -10.66 6.35 -6.12
CA PRO A 87 -11.60 7.01 -5.22
C PRO A 87 -11.02 7.34 -3.85
N GLN A 88 -10.22 6.43 -3.27
CA GLN A 88 -9.61 6.60 -1.95
C GLN A 88 -8.73 7.84 -1.87
N ILE A 89 -7.75 7.97 -2.79
CA ILE A 89 -6.82 9.10 -2.79
C ILE A 89 -7.53 10.39 -3.19
N THR A 90 -8.48 10.33 -4.11
CA THR A 90 -9.25 11.50 -4.57
C THR A 90 -10.07 12.08 -3.43
N LEU A 91 -10.84 11.24 -2.73
CA LEU A 91 -11.64 11.68 -1.59
C LEU A 91 -10.74 12.15 -0.43
N ALA A 92 -9.64 11.45 -0.16
CA ALA A 92 -8.71 11.84 0.89
C ALA A 92 -8.07 13.21 0.62
N LEU A 93 -7.65 13.49 -0.62
CA LEU A 93 -7.12 14.79 -1.04
C LEU A 93 -8.16 15.90 -0.97
N LEU A 94 -9.40 15.63 -1.42
CA LEU A 94 -10.51 16.58 -1.35
C LEU A 94 -10.83 16.95 0.11
N LEU A 95 -10.96 15.94 0.98
CA LEU A 95 -11.20 16.16 2.41
C LEU A 95 -10.03 16.88 3.08
N THR A 96 -8.79 16.57 2.68
CA THR A 96 -7.60 17.29 3.15
C THR A 96 -7.71 18.76 2.76
N ALA A 97 -7.98 19.07 1.50
CA ALA A 97 -8.14 20.44 1.01
C ALA A 97 -9.21 21.20 1.79
N TRP A 98 -10.33 20.55 2.11
CA TRP A 98 -11.42 21.16 2.88
C TRP A 98 -11.04 21.41 4.34
N PHE A 99 -10.50 20.41 5.04
CA PHE A 99 -10.16 20.55 6.45
C PHE A 99 -8.97 21.48 6.70
N THR A 100 -8.09 21.68 5.72
CA THR A 100 -6.95 22.60 5.86
C THR A 100 -7.23 24.00 5.34
N ASN A 101 -8.37 24.23 4.69
CA ASN A 101 -8.73 25.55 4.18
C ASN A 101 -9.27 26.43 5.31
N LYS A 102 -8.46 27.41 5.74
CA LYS A 102 -8.82 28.40 6.76
C LYS A 102 -10.10 29.20 6.42
N ARG A 103 -10.42 29.39 5.13
CA ARG A 103 -11.60 30.15 4.69
C ARG A 103 -12.92 29.40 4.91
N LEU A 104 -12.92 28.07 4.92
CA LEU A 104 -14.15 27.28 5.06
C LEU A 104 -14.66 27.23 6.50
N ASN A 105 -13.81 27.55 7.49
CA ASN A 105 -14.14 27.59 8.92
C ASN A 105 -15.05 26.43 9.40
N ILE A 106 -14.71 25.21 8.98
CA ILE A 106 -15.50 24.02 9.30
C ILE A 106 -15.45 23.79 10.81
N ARG A 107 -16.59 23.89 11.49
CA ARG A 107 -16.70 23.61 12.93
C ARG A 107 -16.67 22.09 13.17
N GLY A 108 -16.06 21.66 14.28
CA GLY A 108 -16.06 20.25 14.67
C GLY A 108 -15.14 19.33 13.85
N GLN A 109 -14.10 19.85 13.20
CA GLN A 109 -13.22 19.06 12.34
C GLN A 109 -12.61 17.83 13.04
N GLY A 110 -12.32 17.93 14.34
CA GLY A 110 -11.81 16.80 15.12
C GLY A 110 -12.79 15.62 15.12
N ALA A 111 -14.08 15.87 15.37
CA ALA A 111 -15.11 14.84 15.35
C ALA A 111 -15.25 14.22 13.95
N PHE A 112 -15.30 15.03 12.89
CA PHE A 112 -15.34 14.51 11.52
C PHE A 112 -14.13 13.63 11.19
N LYS A 113 -12.91 14.05 11.53
CA LYS A 113 -11.69 13.26 11.27
C LYS A 113 -11.73 11.90 11.98
N VAL A 114 -12.23 11.87 13.22
CA VAL A 114 -12.40 10.62 13.98
C VAL A 114 -13.45 9.71 13.33
N LEU A 115 -14.62 10.24 12.96
CA LEU A 115 -15.68 9.46 12.32
C LEU A 115 -15.25 8.89 10.97
N LEU A 116 -14.54 9.67 10.15
CA LEU A 116 -14.05 9.22 8.84
C LEU A 116 -12.91 8.21 8.97
N TYR A 117 -12.14 8.21 10.07
CA TYR A 117 -11.08 7.26 10.35
C TYR A 117 -11.57 5.96 11.02
N MET A 118 -12.69 6.03 11.73
CA MET A 118 -13.29 4.90 12.47
C MET A 118 -13.39 3.58 11.67
N PRO A 119 -13.74 3.57 10.37
CA PRO A 119 -13.79 2.33 9.60
C PRO A 119 -12.49 1.53 9.60
N ASN A 120 -11.33 2.20 9.67
CA ASN A 120 -10.02 1.55 9.68
C ASN A 120 -9.71 0.83 11.01
N ILE A 121 -10.41 1.19 12.10
CA ILE A 121 -10.21 0.62 13.43
C ILE A 121 -10.99 -0.70 13.58
N ILE A 122 -12.10 -0.86 12.85
CA ILE A 122 -12.93 -2.05 12.90
C ILE A 122 -12.20 -3.21 12.21
N THR A 123 -12.27 -4.41 12.80
CA THR A 123 -11.62 -5.58 12.20
C THR A 123 -12.22 -5.93 10.84
N ALA A 124 -11.37 -6.35 9.89
CA ALA A 124 -11.81 -6.74 8.56
C ALA A 124 -12.87 -7.86 8.58
N SER A 125 -12.79 -8.77 9.55
CA SER A 125 -13.77 -9.85 9.73
C SER A 125 -15.15 -9.34 10.11
N THR A 126 -15.24 -8.37 11.02
CA THR A 126 -16.53 -7.74 11.38
C THR A 126 -17.14 -7.03 10.18
N ILE A 127 -16.32 -6.31 9.40
CA ILE A 127 -16.78 -5.60 8.20
C ILE A 127 -17.25 -6.60 7.14
N ALA A 128 -16.51 -7.68 6.91
CA ALA A 128 -16.91 -8.71 5.96
C ALA A 128 -18.28 -9.31 6.32
N ILE A 129 -18.51 -9.66 7.59
CA ILE A 129 -19.80 -10.18 8.06
C ILE A 129 -20.91 -9.14 7.88
N LEU A 130 -20.66 -7.88 8.23
CA LEU A 130 -21.62 -6.79 8.06
C LEU A 130 -22.03 -6.64 6.58
N PHE A 131 -21.08 -6.62 5.66
CA PHE A 131 -21.40 -6.52 4.24
C PHE A 131 -22.06 -7.80 3.71
N SER A 132 -21.68 -8.98 4.20
CA SER A 132 -22.33 -10.25 3.81
C SER A 132 -23.80 -10.28 4.22
N THR A 133 -24.14 -9.75 5.39
CA THR A 133 -25.55 -9.66 5.82
C THR A 133 -26.30 -8.56 5.07
N MET A 134 -25.67 -7.41 4.82
CA MET A 134 -26.27 -6.32 4.03
C MET A 134 -26.64 -6.75 2.61
N PHE A 135 -25.76 -7.50 1.94
CA PHE A 135 -25.93 -7.99 0.57
C PHE A 135 -26.49 -9.42 0.50
N ALA A 136 -27.02 -9.95 1.61
CA ALA A 136 -27.61 -11.28 1.63
C ALA A 136 -28.77 -11.38 0.63
N TYR A 137 -28.84 -12.51 -0.08
CA TYR A 137 -29.96 -12.84 -0.96
C TYR A 137 -30.87 -13.87 -0.28
N PRO A 138 -32.20 -13.75 -0.38
CA PRO A 138 -32.97 -12.67 -1.02
C PRO A 138 -33.30 -11.50 -0.09
N MET A 139 -33.18 -11.65 1.24
CA MET A 139 -33.75 -10.73 2.24
C MET A 139 -32.76 -9.75 2.88
N GLY A 140 -31.62 -9.47 2.24
CA GLY A 140 -30.64 -8.50 2.75
C GLY A 140 -31.19 -7.06 2.75
N PRO A 141 -30.79 -6.20 3.71
CA PRO A 141 -31.20 -4.80 3.78
C PRO A 141 -31.04 -4.02 2.45
N ILE A 142 -29.98 -4.29 1.68
CA ILE A 142 -29.78 -3.63 0.39
C ILE A 142 -30.87 -4.03 -0.61
N ASN A 143 -31.27 -5.30 -0.63
CA ASN A 143 -32.39 -5.77 -1.46
C ASN A 143 -33.70 -5.12 -1.03
N SER A 144 -33.97 -5.02 0.28
CA SER A 144 -35.16 -4.35 0.81
C SER A 144 -35.22 -2.87 0.39
N LEU A 145 -34.09 -2.15 0.43
CA LEU A 145 -34.02 -0.76 -0.01
C LEU A 145 -34.29 -0.61 -1.52
N VAL A 146 -33.70 -1.47 -2.35
CA VAL A 146 -33.88 -1.44 -3.80
C VAL A 146 -35.35 -1.68 -4.18
N GLN A 147 -36.00 -2.64 -3.52
CA GLN A 147 -37.43 -2.92 -3.73
C GLN A 147 -38.32 -1.77 -3.22
N MET A 148 -38.01 -1.22 -2.03
CA MET A 148 -38.77 -0.09 -1.47
C MET A 148 -38.71 1.16 -2.34
N LEU A 149 -37.57 1.41 -3.00
CA LEU A 149 -37.38 2.52 -3.92
C LEU A 149 -38.01 2.26 -5.32
N GLY A 150 -38.62 1.10 -5.55
CA GLY A 150 -39.20 0.73 -6.84
C GLY A 150 -38.17 0.50 -7.95
N LEU A 151 -36.90 0.25 -7.60
CA LEU A 151 -35.82 0.02 -8.57
C LEU A 151 -35.78 -1.43 -9.08
N SER A 152 -36.45 -2.35 -8.39
CA SER A 152 -36.61 -3.75 -8.81
C SER A 152 -37.84 -4.37 -8.16
N ASP A 153 -38.63 -5.10 -8.95
CA ASP A 153 -39.81 -5.83 -8.46
C ASP A 153 -39.44 -7.16 -7.77
N ALA A 154 -38.20 -7.64 -7.96
CA ALA A 154 -37.69 -8.89 -7.40
C ALA A 154 -36.33 -8.69 -6.71
N PRO A 155 -35.97 -9.55 -5.73
CA PRO A 155 -34.64 -9.50 -5.11
C PRO A 155 -33.54 -9.79 -6.14
N ILE A 156 -32.47 -9.00 -6.09
CA ILE A 156 -31.29 -9.12 -6.95
C ILE A 156 -30.21 -9.88 -6.20
N PHE A 157 -29.63 -10.90 -6.84
CA PHE A 157 -28.48 -11.61 -6.29
C PHE A 157 -27.16 -10.89 -6.63
N PHE A 158 -26.91 -9.75 -5.99
CA PHE A 158 -25.74 -8.89 -6.23
C PHE A 158 -24.40 -9.63 -6.22
N LEU A 159 -24.23 -10.59 -5.30
CA LEU A 159 -22.96 -11.32 -5.13
C LEU A 159 -22.71 -12.40 -6.19
N GLN A 160 -23.70 -12.70 -7.04
CA GLN A 160 -23.54 -13.61 -8.17
C GLN A 160 -22.87 -12.92 -9.38
N ASP A 161 -23.05 -11.60 -9.53
CA ASP A 161 -22.43 -10.84 -10.60
C ASP A 161 -20.97 -10.47 -10.27
N LYS A 162 -20.06 -10.73 -11.22
CA LYS A 162 -18.62 -10.52 -11.03
C LYS A 162 -18.27 -9.04 -10.87
N THR A 163 -18.95 -8.16 -11.61
CA THR A 163 -18.67 -6.72 -11.62
C THR A 163 -19.11 -6.10 -10.30
N THR A 164 -20.31 -6.46 -9.86
CA THR A 164 -20.90 -6.04 -8.58
C THR A 164 -20.07 -6.53 -7.40
N ALA A 165 -19.68 -7.80 -7.38
CA ALA A 165 -18.81 -8.36 -6.34
C ALA A 165 -17.47 -7.62 -6.23
N ARG A 166 -16.80 -7.36 -7.36
CA ARG A 166 -15.56 -6.56 -7.40
C ARG A 166 -15.79 -5.14 -6.92
N GLY A 167 -16.88 -4.51 -7.35
CA GLY A 167 -17.26 -3.15 -6.94
C GLY A 167 -17.47 -3.04 -5.44
N ILE A 168 -18.16 -4.01 -4.82
CA ILE A 168 -18.38 -4.04 -3.38
C ILE A 168 -17.07 -4.24 -2.63
N VAL A 169 -16.22 -5.20 -3.04
CA VAL A 169 -14.91 -5.41 -2.42
C VAL A 169 -14.04 -4.15 -2.51
N ALA A 170 -13.99 -3.51 -3.68
CA ALA A 170 -13.25 -2.27 -3.85
C ALA A 170 -13.82 -1.13 -3.01
N PHE A 171 -15.15 -1.02 -2.91
CA PHE A 171 -15.82 -0.03 -2.06
C PHE A 171 -15.52 -0.22 -0.58
N ILE A 172 -15.56 -1.46 -0.08
CA ILE A 172 -15.22 -1.77 1.33
C ILE A 172 -13.80 -1.31 1.63
N GLN A 173 -12.84 -1.65 0.76
CA GLN A 173 -11.46 -1.22 0.94
C GLN A 173 -11.34 0.31 0.89
N PHE A 174 -12.04 0.95 -0.03
CA PHE A 174 -12.00 2.39 -0.19
C PHE A 174 -12.48 3.06 1.09
N TRP A 175 -13.64 2.62 1.58
CA TRP A 175 -14.29 3.09 2.80
C TRP A 175 -13.44 2.85 4.05
N MET A 176 -12.69 1.74 4.11
CA MET A 176 -11.81 1.44 5.23
C MET A 176 -10.55 2.32 5.27
N TRP A 177 -10.05 2.78 4.12
CA TRP A 177 -8.70 3.37 4.05
C TRP A 177 -8.66 4.85 3.69
N TYR A 178 -9.74 5.44 3.15
CA TYR A 178 -9.73 6.87 2.77
C TYR A 178 -9.52 7.80 3.97
N GLY A 179 -10.09 7.47 5.14
CA GLY A 179 -9.94 8.26 6.37
C GLY A 179 -8.51 8.27 6.91
N ASN A 180 -7.85 7.11 6.91
CA ASN A 180 -6.44 7.00 7.30
C ASN A 180 -5.56 7.84 6.37
N THR A 181 -5.75 7.68 5.06
CA THR A 181 -5.08 8.45 4.01
C THR A 181 -5.26 9.96 4.22
N MET A 182 -6.49 10.40 4.51
CA MET A 182 -6.82 11.80 4.78
C MET A 182 -6.08 12.33 6.01
N ILE A 183 -6.01 11.58 7.12
CA ILE A 183 -5.31 12.02 8.32
C ILE A 183 -3.81 12.21 8.06
N ILE A 184 -3.18 11.27 7.34
CA ILE A 184 -1.77 11.39 6.96
C ILE A 184 -1.53 12.65 6.13
N LEU A 185 -2.40 12.92 5.15
CA LEU A 185 -2.28 14.10 4.29
C LEU A 185 -2.53 15.41 5.05
N VAL A 186 -3.53 15.47 5.93
CA VAL A 186 -3.79 16.63 6.80
C VAL A 186 -2.60 16.90 7.72
N ALA A 187 -2.03 15.88 8.35
CA ALA A 187 -0.83 16.02 9.17
C ALA A 187 0.34 16.56 8.32
N GLY A 188 0.44 16.13 7.07
CA GLY A 188 1.40 16.66 6.12
C GLY A 188 1.22 18.15 5.82
N VAL A 189 -0.03 18.60 5.62
CA VAL A 189 -0.32 20.02 5.37
C VAL A 189 0.01 20.87 6.59
N MET A 190 -0.24 20.36 7.80
CA MET A 190 0.10 21.04 9.05
C MET A 190 1.60 21.24 9.25
N GLY A 191 2.44 20.43 8.58
CA GLY A 191 3.90 20.60 8.59
C GLY A 191 4.42 21.65 7.61
N ILE A 192 3.58 22.19 6.72
CA ILE A 192 3.99 23.21 5.74
C ILE A 192 4.09 24.58 6.44
N ASN A 193 5.14 25.35 6.11
CA ASN A 193 5.34 26.69 6.67
C ASN A 193 4.11 27.59 6.42
N PRO A 194 3.46 28.12 7.48
CA PRO A 194 2.31 29.01 7.37
C PRO A 194 2.54 30.24 6.48
N ALA A 195 3.77 30.74 6.41
CA ALA A 195 4.14 31.92 5.63
C ALA A 195 3.81 31.76 4.13
N LEU A 196 3.91 30.55 3.58
CA LEU A 196 3.55 30.27 2.18
C LEU A 196 2.05 30.45 1.91
N PHE A 197 1.21 30.16 2.90
CA PHE A 197 -0.23 30.33 2.79
C PHE A 197 -0.64 31.79 3.00
N GLU A 198 0.06 32.51 3.87
CA GLU A 198 -0.15 33.93 4.13
C GLU A 198 0.26 34.78 2.93
N SER A 199 1.42 34.51 2.32
CA SER A 199 1.86 35.19 1.10
C SER A 199 0.87 34.96 -0.05
N ALA A 200 0.40 33.72 -0.22
CA ALA A 200 -0.61 33.42 -1.23
C ALA A 200 -1.94 34.13 -0.98
N ALA A 201 -2.32 34.32 0.28
CA ALA A 201 -3.52 35.07 0.63
C ALA A 201 -3.36 36.56 0.29
N ILE A 202 -2.16 37.14 0.49
CA ILE A 202 -1.82 38.51 0.09
C ILE A 202 -1.88 38.66 -1.45
N ASP A 203 -1.37 37.67 -2.18
CA ASP A 203 -1.42 37.62 -3.66
C ASP A 203 -2.83 37.34 -4.22
N GLY A 204 -3.85 37.22 -3.36
CA GLY A 204 -5.24 36.99 -3.78
C GLY A 204 -5.52 35.58 -4.30
N ALA A 205 -4.64 34.61 -4.06
CA ALA A 205 -4.89 33.24 -4.51
C ALA A 205 -6.16 32.65 -3.88
N ASN A 206 -6.95 31.96 -4.70
CA ASN A 206 -8.13 31.23 -4.27
C ASN A 206 -7.76 29.83 -3.73
N GLY A 207 -8.69 29.15 -3.04
CA GLY A 207 -8.40 27.87 -2.38
C GLY A 207 -7.93 26.76 -3.34
N TRP A 208 -8.42 26.76 -4.59
CA TRP A 208 -7.99 25.81 -5.61
C TRP A 208 -6.56 26.10 -6.10
N GLN A 209 -6.22 27.38 -6.30
CA GLN A 209 -4.86 27.81 -6.63
C GLN A 209 -3.89 27.48 -5.50
N THR A 210 -4.24 27.79 -4.25
CA THR A 210 -3.44 27.42 -3.07
C THR A 210 -3.25 25.91 -2.99
N PHE A 211 -4.30 25.12 -3.19
CA PHE A 211 -4.21 23.67 -3.12
C PHE A 211 -3.29 23.08 -4.19
N PHE A 212 -3.52 23.40 -5.47
CA PHE A 212 -2.75 22.80 -6.56
C PHE A 212 -1.34 23.38 -6.74
N ARG A 213 -1.12 24.65 -6.39
CA ARG A 213 0.19 25.33 -6.59
C ARG A 213 1.08 25.33 -5.35
N ILE A 214 0.51 25.19 -4.15
CA ILE A 214 1.28 25.27 -2.89
C ILE A 214 1.17 23.97 -2.11
N THR A 215 -0.06 23.56 -1.77
CA THR A 215 -0.27 22.39 -0.91
C THR A 215 0.18 21.09 -1.58
N LEU A 216 -0.35 20.78 -2.76
CA LEU A 216 -0.09 19.52 -3.46
C LEU A 216 1.41 19.32 -3.81
N PRO A 217 2.13 20.34 -4.32
CA PRO A 217 3.57 20.23 -4.54
C PRO A 217 4.36 20.03 -3.25
N SER A 218 3.99 20.75 -2.18
CA SER A 218 4.66 20.63 -0.86
C SER A 218 4.38 19.28 -0.19
N LEU A 219 3.23 18.66 -0.47
CA LEU A 219 2.87 17.34 0.02
C LEU A 219 3.54 16.18 -0.72
N ARG A 220 4.30 16.42 -1.79
CA ARG A 220 4.83 15.38 -2.69
C ARG A 220 5.54 14.24 -1.97
N THR A 221 6.36 14.54 -0.96
CA THR A 221 7.08 13.53 -0.16
C THR A 221 6.12 12.63 0.62
N ILE A 222 5.08 13.22 1.22
CA ILE A 222 4.07 12.51 2.00
C ILE A 222 3.16 11.73 1.07
N LEU A 223 2.78 12.31 -0.06
CA LEU A 223 2.03 11.62 -1.12
C LEU A 223 2.79 10.41 -1.64
N LEU A 224 4.10 10.51 -1.86
CA LEU A 224 4.93 9.39 -2.29
C LEU A 224 4.92 8.26 -1.25
N PHE A 225 5.08 8.61 0.03
CA PHE A 225 4.97 7.62 1.12
C PHE A 225 3.59 6.95 1.13
N THR A 226 2.51 7.72 1.05
CA THR A 226 1.13 7.22 1.03
C THR A 226 0.85 6.34 -0.19
N LEU A 227 1.35 6.73 -1.37
CA LEU A 227 1.19 5.98 -2.62
C LEU A 227 1.91 4.64 -2.56
N ILE A 228 3.17 4.62 -2.08
CA ILE A 228 3.96 3.39 -1.97
C ILE A 228 3.33 2.45 -0.94
N THR A 229 3.01 2.94 0.25
CA THR A 229 2.42 2.11 1.31
C THR A 229 1.05 1.57 0.93
N SER A 230 0.20 2.39 0.31
CA SER A 230 -1.10 1.94 -0.20
C SER A 230 -0.98 0.93 -1.34
N MET A 231 -0.02 1.12 -2.25
CA MET A 231 0.23 0.16 -3.33
C MET A 231 0.71 -1.18 -2.78
N ILE A 232 1.64 -1.19 -1.82
CA ILE A 232 2.06 -2.44 -1.17
C ILE A 232 0.85 -3.12 -0.53
N GLY A 233 0.05 -2.39 0.25
CA GLY A 233 -1.16 -2.92 0.89
C GLY A 233 -2.19 -3.48 -0.11
N GLY A 234 -2.39 -2.81 -1.25
CA GLY A 234 -3.27 -3.26 -2.31
C GLY A 234 -2.77 -4.52 -3.03
N LEU A 235 -1.47 -4.58 -3.33
CA LEU A 235 -0.83 -5.75 -3.94
C LEU A 235 -0.85 -6.97 -3.01
N THR A 236 -0.79 -6.75 -1.70
CA THR A 236 -0.85 -7.82 -0.69
C THR A 236 -2.24 -8.03 -0.09
N MET A 237 -3.28 -7.45 -0.69
CA MET A 237 -4.65 -7.52 -0.16
C MET A 237 -5.14 -8.97 -0.02
N PHE A 238 -5.58 -9.33 1.19
CA PHE A 238 -6.06 -10.68 1.52
C PHE A 238 -7.41 -10.66 2.24
N ASP A 239 -7.51 -9.87 3.32
CA ASP A 239 -8.59 -10.02 4.31
C ASP A 239 -10.00 -9.87 3.73
N ILE A 240 -10.33 -8.72 3.13
CA ILE A 240 -11.69 -8.47 2.63
C ILE A 240 -12.09 -9.45 1.52
N PRO A 241 -11.30 -9.67 0.45
CA PRO A 241 -11.68 -10.63 -0.58
C PRO A 241 -11.82 -12.07 -0.06
N GLN A 242 -11.00 -12.47 0.90
CA GLN A 242 -11.06 -13.80 1.52
C GLN A 242 -12.26 -13.94 2.45
N LEU A 243 -12.50 -12.98 3.35
CA LEU A 243 -13.51 -13.09 4.39
C LEU A 243 -14.93 -12.81 3.88
N PHE A 244 -15.06 -11.95 2.85
CA PHE A 244 -16.37 -11.56 2.30
C PHE A 244 -16.91 -12.55 1.26
N LEU A 245 -16.06 -13.02 0.32
CA LEU A 245 -16.50 -13.82 -0.84
C LEU A 245 -15.63 -15.05 -1.14
N LEU A 246 -14.59 -15.31 -0.34
CA LEU A 246 -13.63 -16.38 -0.60
C LEU A 246 -13.02 -16.34 -2.02
N GLY A 247 -12.93 -15.14 -2.63
CA GLY A 247 -12.44 -14.94 -3.99
C GLY A 247 -13.50 -15.01 -5.09
N GLY A 248 -14.74 -15.38 -4.78
CA GLY A 248 -15.83 -15.49 -5.76
C GLY A 248 -16.44 -14.16 -6.21
N PRO A 249 -17.44 -14.21 -7.10
CA PRO A 249 -17.88 -15.38 -7.88
C PRO A 249 -16.91 -15.69 -9.03
N ASP A 250 -16.73 -16.97 -9.39
CA ASP A 250 -15.79 -17.42 -10.45
C ASP A 250 -14.41 -16.74 -10.35
N ASP A 251 -13.78 -16.82 -9.18
CA ASP A 251 -12.48 -16.18 -8.88
C ASP A 251 -12.41 -14.69 -9.25
N ALA A 252 -13.53 -13.95 -9.33
CA ALA A 252 -13.51 -12.55 -9.73
C ALA A 252 -12.84 -11.64 -8.70
N THR A 253 -12.85 -12.03 -7.43
CA THR A 253 -12.22 -11.29 -6.32
C THR A 253 -10.98 -12.00 -5.77
N LEU A 254 -10.55 -13.12 -6.37
CA LEU A 254 -9.34 -13.83 -5.99
C LEU A 254 -8.11 -12.94 -6.17
N THR A 255 -7.41 -12.64 -5.08
CA THR A 255 -6.15 -11.87 -5.10
C THR A 255 -4.92 -12.76 -5.12
N THR A 256 -3.76 -12.17 -5.40
CA THR A 256 -2.48 -12.88 -5.44
C THR A 256 -2.12 -13.43 -4.06
N SER A 257 -2.34 -12.67 -2.98
CA SER A 257 -2.15 -13.16 -1.61
C SER A 257 -3.05 -14.35 -1.30
N MET A 258 -4.31 -14.34 -1.76
CA MET A 258 -5.21 -15.48 -1.61
C MET A 258 -4.74 -16.71 -2.39
N PHE A 259 -4.26 -16.51 -3.61
CA PHE A 259 -3.66 -17.56 -4.42
C PHE A 259 -2.45 -18.18 -3.68
N ILE A 260 -1.52 -17.36 -3.20
CA ILE A 260 -0.35 -17.80 -2.44
C ILE A 260 -0.77 -18.62 -1.21
N TYR A 261 -1.71 -18.10 -0.43
CA TYR A 261 -2.24 -18.80 0.74
C TYR A 261 -2.88 -20.14 0.37
N GLY A 262 -3.68 -20.18 -0.70
CA GLY A 262 -4.29 -21.39 -1.21
C GLY A 262 -3.28 -22.43 -1.66
N GLN A 263 -2.20 -22.02 -2.35
CA GLN A 263 -1.13 -22.93 -2.74
C GLN A 263 -0.36 -23.48 -1.53
N ALA A 264 -0.04 -22.63 -0.55
CA ALA A 264 0.77 -23.03 0.60
C ALA A 264 -0.01 -23.90 1.62
N PHE A 265 -1.27 -23.55 1.89
CA PHE A 265 -1.98 -24.04 3.08
C PHE A 265 -3.28 -24.77 2.78
N LYS A 266 -3.68 -24.92 1.51
CA LYS A 266 -4.87 -25.68 1.12
C LYS A 266 -4.52 -26.83 0.19
N GLY A 267 -5.25 -27.94 0.31
CA GLY A 267 -5.16 -29.07 -0.61
C GLY A 267 -3.80 -29.76 -0.59
N SER A 268 -3.00 -29.57 -1.65
CA SER A 268 -1.77 -30.33 -1.89
C SER A 268 -0.49 -29.72 -1.27
N TYR A 269 -0.59 -28.57 -0.57
CA TYR A 269 0.52 -27.91 0.12
C TYR A 269 1.73 -27.68 -0.79
N LEU A 270 1.52 -26.88 -1.84
CA LEU A 270 2.49 -26.56 -2.88
C LEU A 270 3.35 -25.37 -2.46
N TYR A 271 4.19 -25.58 -1.44
CA TYR A 271 5.06 -24.54 -0.86
C TYR A 271 6.00 -23.92 -1.88
N ASN A 272 6.58 -24.73 -2.77
CA ASN A 272 7.42 -24.26 -3.87
C ASN A 272 6.70 -23.24 -4.78
N ARG A 273 5.46 -23.51 -5.17
CA ARG A 273 4.66 -22.58 -5.99
C ARG A 273 4.26 -21.33 -5.21
N ALA A 274 3.85 -21.47 -3.96
CA ALA A 274 3.52 -20.33 -3.11
C ALA A 274 4.72 -19.40 -2.90
N ALA A 275 5.90 -19.98 -2.66
CA ALA A 275 7.15 -19.24 -2.51
C ALA A 275 7.54 -18.50 -3.80
N ALA A 276 7.50 -19.19 -4.95
CA ALA A 276 7.78 -18.57 -6.24
C ALA A 276 6.79 -17.43 -6.56
N ALA A 277 5.49 -17.63 -6.32
CA ALA A 277 4.48 -16.59 -6.48
C ALA A 277 4.72 -15.39 -5.54
N SER A 278 5.12 -15.64 -4.29
CA SER A 278 5.47 -14.59 -3.32
C SER A 278 6.67 -13.76 -3.77
N MET A 279 7.69 -14.41 -4.32
CA MET A 279 8.87 -13.73 -4.88
C MET A 279 8.53 -12.89 -6.11
N ILE A 280 7.68 -13.39 -7.01
CA ILE A 280 7.20 -12.62 -8.17
C ILE A 280 6.44 -11.39 -7.69
N LEU A 281 5.51 -11.54 -6.73
CA LEU A 281 4.76 -10.42 -6.16
C LEU A 281 5.67 -9.39 -5.49
N PHE A 282 6.69 -9.84 -4.75
CA PHE A 282 7.72 -8.97 -4.16
C PHE A 282 8.47 -8.17 -5.23
N LEU A 283 8.93 -8.82 -6.31
CA LEU A 283 9.62 -8.15 -7.41
C LEU A 283 8.73 -7.12 -8.11
N ILE A 284 7.45 -7.45 -8.33
CA ILE A 284 6.45 -6.53 -8.88
C ILE A 284 6.28 -5.32 -7.95
N ALA A 285 6.09 -5.54 -6.65
CA ALA A 285 5.94 -4.46 -5.68
C ALA A 285 7.19 -3.57 -5.59
N ALA A 286 8.39 -4.15 -5.61
CA ALA A 286 9.65 -3.44 -5.60
C ALA A 286 9.85 -2.61 -6.88
N ALA A 287 9.56 -3.19 -8.05
CA ALA A 287 9.67 -2.50 -9.33
C ALA A 287 8.69 -1.33 -9.42
N LEU A 288 7.42 -1.53 -9.08
CA LEU A 288 6.43 -0.46 -9.06
C LEU A 288 6.78 0.63 -8.05
N SER A 289 7.30 0.26 -6.87
CA SER A 289 7.73 1.23 -5.85
C SER A 289 8.91 2.06 -6.33
N ALA A 290 9.87 1.44 -7.01
CA ALA A 290 11.00 2.13 -7.63
C ALA A 290 10.54 3.08 -8.75
N VAL A 291 9.57 2.66 -9.57
CA VAL A 291 8.98 3.52 -10.62
C VAL A 291 8.27 4.72 -9.99
N LEU A 292 7.42 4.51 -8.99
CA LEU A 292 6.74 5.61 -8.29
C LEU A 292 7.74 6.57 -7.64
N PHE A 293 8.76 6.04 -6.95
CA PHE A 293 9.83 6.84 -6.37
C PHE A 293 10.58 7.66 -7.42
N TYR A 294 10.89 7.07 -8.58
CA TYR A 294 11.57 7.76 -9.67
C TYR A 294 10.72 8.87 -10.29
N VAL A 295 9.44 8.60 -10.57
CA VAL A 295 8.49 9.57 -11.17
C VAL A 295 8.20 10.71 -10.19
N MET A 296 8.03 10.41 -8.91
CA MET A 296 7.70 11.39 -7.88
C MET A 296 8.93 11.97 -7.17
N ARG A 297 10.15 11.67 -7.60
CA ARG A 297 11.35 12.29 -7.03
C ARG A 297 11.36 13.79 -7.29
N ASP A 298 11.59 14.56 -6.22
CA ASP A 298 11.79 16.00 -6.33
C ASP A 298 12.99 16.30 -7.25
N ARG A 299 12.69 16.93 -8.39
CA ARG A 299 13.70 17.30 -9.39
C ARG A 299 14.54 18.45 -8.89
N ASP A 300 13.98 19.32 -8.06
CA ASP A 300 14.64 20.53 -7.56
C ASP A 300 15.62 20.15 -6.45
N ALA A 301 15.21 19.35 -5.47
CA ALA A 301 16.14 18.79 -4.49
C ALA A 301 17.25 17.93 -5.13
N ALA A 302 16.94 17.17 -6.19
CA ALA A 302 17.94 16.41 -6.94
C ALA A 302 18.93 17.32 -7.69
N GLN A 303 18.46 18.44 -8.24
CA GLN A 303 19.29 19.46 -8.88
C GLN A 303 20.18 20.20 -7.86
N VAL A 304 19.62 20.60 -6.72
CA VAL A 304 20.37 21.23 -5.62
C VAL A 304 21.47 20.28 -5.11
N LYS A 305 21.15 19.02 -4.85
CA LYS A 305 22.14 18.02 -4.41
C LYS A 305 23.21 17.75 -5.48
N LYS A 306 22.85 17.81 -6.76
CA LYS A 306 23.81 17.70 -7.88
C LYS A 306 24.72 18.95 -7.93
N ALA A 307 24.16 20.14 -7.76
CA ALA A 307 24.89 21.41 -7.71
C ALA A 307 25.86 21.44 -6.51
N GLU A 308 25.41 21.04 -5.32
CA GLU A 308 26.27 20.89 -4.14
C GLU A 308 27.41 19.90 -4.37
N LYS A 309 27.13 18.75 -5.02
CA LYS A 309 28.15 17.76 -5.32
C LYS A 309 29.19 18.28 -6.31
N LEU A 310 28.75 19.05 -7.31
CA LEU A 310 29.63 19.72 -8.28
C LEU A 310 30.48 20.79 -7.59
N TYR A 311 29.87 21.62 -6.73
CA TYR A 311 30.56 22.64 -5.95
C TYR A 311 31.61 22.04 -5.00
N LYS A 312 31.28 20.95 -4.28
CA LYS A 312 32.25 20.23 -3.46
C LYS A 312 33.39 19.62 -4.29
N LYS A 313 33.10 19.20 -5.53
CA LYS A 313 34.11 18.66 -6.44
C LYS A 313 35.02 19.78 -6.97
N SER A 314 34.49 20.96 -7.29
CA SER A 314 35.31 22.10 -7.71
C SER A 314 36.21 22.59 -6.57
N LEU A 315 35.70 22.70 -5.34
CA LEU A 315 36.52 23.06 -4.17
C LEU A 315 37.69 22.10 -3.96
N LYS A 316 37.48 20.78 -4.12
CA LYS A 316 38.57 19.79 -4.02
C LYS A 316 39.58 19.90 -5.16
N ALA A 317 39.14 20.25 -6.36
CA ALA A 317 40.04 20.45 -7.50
C ALA A 317 40.89 21.71 -7.32
N THR A 318 40.30 22.83 -6.88
CA THR A 318 41.04 24.07 -6.57
C THR A 318 42.07 23.85 -5.47
N ALA A 319 41.69 23.17 -4.38
CA ALA A 319 42.61 22.86 -3.28
C ALA A 319 43.72 21.86 -3.65
N ALA A 320 43.58 21.10 -4.74
CA ALA A 320 44.64 20.24 -5.25
C ALA A 320 45.64 21.04 -6.09
N VAL A 321 45.15 21.97 -6.92
CA VAL A 321 46.01 22.88 -7.71
C VAL A 321 46.82 23.81 -6.82
N GLU A 322 46.22 24.37 -5.75
CA GLU A 322 46.91 25.20 -4.76
C GLU A 322 47.99 24.45 -3.94
N ARG A 323 48.02 23.11 -3.98
CA ARG A 323 49.06 22.31 -3.32
C ARG A 323 50.22 21.94 -4.25
N GLU A 324 50.06 22.12 -5.55
CA GLU A 324 51.08 21.84 -6.57
C GLU A 324 51.87 23.09 -6.97
N VAL A 325 51.48 24.27 -6.48
CA VAL A 325 52.20 25.56 -6.60
C VAL A 325 52.89 25.87 -5.28
#